data_AF-A0A8T2K503-F1
#
_entry.id   AF-A0A8T2K503-F1
#
_cell.length_a   1.000
_cell.length_b   1.000
_cell.length_c   1.000
_cell.angle_alpha   90.00
_cell.angle_beta   90.00
_cell.angle_gamma   90.00
#
_symmetry.space_group_name_H-M   'P 1'
#
loop_
_entity.id
_entity.type
_entity.pdbx_description
1 polymer ?
#
loop_
_entity_poly.entity_id
_entity_poly.type
_entity_poly.pdbx_seq_one_letter_code
_entity_poly.pdbx_strand_id
1 'polypeptide(L)'
;MYFFPRQLLIRHFWTPKQQEEFLDIYHRMRTEVYTEILDSMLNALPKVPENHLRNQMFQLCTQVQHGVHPQVADLQVISSAFSGPPLGMKRLDVQQMKALSRVMFLTPHVPGFLLQHRLRSHIVEIWNLDCALVQLGVNELSDEELKRACYIRGLNSTHLSKEDCKRWLNCWLQLSSRLKVSEASLLLHSMVFLSVNYLQSLKQ
;
A
#
# COMPACT_ATOMS: atom_id res chain seq x y z
N MET A 1 -16.34 -13.67 -29.16
CA MET A 1 -16.52 -12.71 -28.04
C MET A 1 -16.28 -13.50 -26.75
N TYR A 2 -15.26 -13.15 -25.96
CA TYR A 2 -15.02 -13.82 -24.68
C TYR A 2 -15.97 -13.25 -23.62
N PHE A 3 -16.76 -14.09 -22.97
CA PHE A 3 -17.59 -13.70 -21.85
C PHE A 3 -16.72 -13.59 -20.58
N PHE A 4 -16.95 -12.58 -19.74
CA PHE A 4 -16.24 -12.37 -18.47
C PHE A 4 -14.69 -12.32 -18.58
N PRO A 5 -14.13 -11.47 -19.48
CA PRO A 5 -12.68 -11.41 -19.72
C PRO A 5 -11.87 -11.09 -18.45
N ARG A 6 -12.41 -10.28 -17.53
CA ARG A 6 -11.75 -9.94 -16.26
C ARG A 6 -11.61 -11.14 -15.32
N GLN A 7 -12.54 -12.09 -15.37
CA GLN A 7 -12.58 -13.26 -14.48
C GLN A 7 -11.85 -14.46 -15.08
N LEU A 8 -11.95 -14.65 -16.40
CA LEU A 8 -11.49 -15.88 -17.06
C LEU A 8 -10.15 -15.73 -17.79
N LEU A 9 -9.75 -14.51 -18.13
CA LEU A 9 -8.50 -14.28 -18.86
C LEU A 9 -7.44 -13.70 -17.92
N ILE A 10 -6.20 -14.16 -18.08
CA ILE A 10 -5.04 -13.49 -17.50
C ILE A 10 -4.76 -12.17 -18.24
N ARG A 11 -4.13 -11.22 -17.55
CA ARG A 11 -3.86 -9.86 -18.06
C ARG A 11 -3.25 -9.83 -19.46
N HIS A 12 -2.39 -10.79 -19.81
CA HIS A 12 -1.74 -10.86 -21.12
C HIS A 12 -2.72 -10.98 -22.30
N PHE A 13 -3.94 -11.47 -22.07
CA PHE A 13 -4.98 -11.57 -23.11
C PHE A 13 -5.96 -10.39 -23.11
N TRP A 14 -5.78 -9.41 -22.21
CA TRP A 14 -6.61 -8.21 -22.19
C TRP A 14 -6.10 -7.18 -23.19
N THR A 15 -7.01 -6.54 -23.91
CA THR A 15 -6.68 -5.39 -24.75
C THR A 15 -6.18 -4.23 -23.90
N PRO A 16 -5.41 -3.27 -24.45
CA PRO A 16 -4.93 -2.12 -23.67
C PRO A 16 -6.05 -1.37 -22.94
N LYS A 17 -7.19 -1.15 -23.62
CA LYS A 17 -8.39 -0.55 -23.03
C LYS A 17 -8.96 -1.37 -21.86
N GLN A 18 -9.02 -2.70 -22.01
CA GLN A 18 -9.49 -3.58 -20.93
C GLN A 18 -8.54 -3.58 -19.73
N GLN A 19 -7.23 -3.50 -19.96
CA GLN A 19 -6.26 -3.42 -18.86
C GLN A 19 -6.50 -2.17 -18.02
N GLU A 20 -6.64 -1.01 -18.66
CA GLU A 20 -6.94 0.25 -17.99
C GLU A 20 -8.26 0.18 -17.20
N GLU A 21 -9.35 -0.24 -17.86
CA GLU A 21 -10.68 -0.34 -17.25
C GLU A 21 -10.69 -1.29 -16.04
N PHE A 22 -10.07 -2.47 -16.16
CA PHE A 22 -10.08 -3.45 -15.06
C PHE A 22 -9.20 -3.00 -13.89
N LEU A 23 -8.05 -2.37 -14.16
CA LEU A 23 -7.20 -1.80 -13.12
C LEU A 23 -7.92 -0.66 -12.38
N ASP A 24 -8.71 0.16 -13.06
CA ASP A 24 -9.53 1.19 -12.40
C ASP A 24 -10.63 0.58 -11.54
N ILE A 25 -11.28 -0.50 -11.99
CA ILE A 25 -12.28 -1.21 -11.17
C ILE A 25 -11.65 -1.80 -9.91
N TYR A 26 -10.51 -2.48 -10.04
CA TYR A 26 -9.79 -3.03 -8.90
C TYR A 26 -9.30 -1.93 -7.96
N HIS A 27 -8.82 -0.80 -8.49
CA HIS A 27 -8.41 0.32 -7.66
C HIS A 27 -9.58 0.92 -6.88
N ARG A 28 -10.76 1.04 -7.50
CA ARG A 28 -11.98 1.46 -6.80
C ARG A 28 -12.29 0.56 -5.61
N MET A 29 -12.28 -0.76 -5.81
CA MET A 29 -12.47 -1.75 -4.74
C MET A 29 -11.42 -1.63 -3.63
N ARG A 30 -10.17 -1.31 -4.00
CA ARG A 30 -9.08 -1.05 -3.05
C ARG A 30 -9.33 0.22 -2.23
N THR A 31 -9.83 1.29 -2.83
CA THR A 31 -10.07 2.57 -2.13
C THR A 31 -11.25 2.54 -1.16
N GLU A 32 -12.21 1.63 -1.34
CA GLU A 32 -13.38 1.47 -0.44
C GLU A 32 -12.99 1.20 1.03
N VAL A 33 -11.80 0.65 1.27
CA VAL A 33 -11.33 0.30 2.64
C VAL A 33 -10.32 1.29 3.21
N TYR A 34 -9.94 2.34 2.47
CA TYR A 34 -8.90 3.28 2.93
C TYR A 34 -9.31 3.99 4.21
N THR A 35 -10.55 4.47 4.29
CA THR A 35 -11.08 5.11 5.50
C THR A 35 -11.12 4.14 6.67
N GLU A 36 -11.58 2.90 6.46
CA GLU A 36 -11.60 1.85 7.49
C GLU A 36 -10.18 1.59 8.05
N ILE A 37 -9.17 1.59 7.20
CA ILE A 37 -7.77 1.39 7.62
C ILE A 37 -7.29 2.59 8.46
N LEU A 38 -7.53 3.82 8.01
CA LEU A 38 -7.15 5.03 8.76
C LEU A 38 -7.85 5.09 10.13
N ASP A 39 -9.14 4.79 10.17
CA ASP A 39 -9.93 4.77 11.40
C ASP A 39 -9.46 3.65 12.35
N SER A 40 -9.15 2.47 11.81
CA SER A 40 -8.59 1.37 12.60
C SER A 40 -7.25 1.73 13.26
N MET A 41 -6.43 2.52 12.56
CA MET A 41 -5.17 3.03 13.11
C MET A 41 -5.41 4.05 14.22
N LEU A 42 -6.34 4.99 14.03
CA LEU A 42 -6.74 5.94 15.07
C LEU A 42 -7.26 5.22 16.32
N ASN A 43 -8.07 4.18 16.13
CA ASN A 43 -8.61 3.35 17.22
C ASN A 43 -7.52 2.52 17.93
N ALA A 44 -6.39 2.24 17.27
CA ALA A 44 -5.25 1.55 17.87
C ALA A 44 -4.34 2.47 18.71
N LEU A 45 -4.40 3.80 18.51
CA LEU A 45 -3.53 4.77 19.18
C LEU A 45 -3.50 4.66 20.72
N PRO A 46 -4.63 4.46 21.44
CA PRO A 46 -4.60 4.35 22.89
C PRO A 46 -3.76 3.18 23.40
N LYS A 47 -3.57 2.15 22.56
CA LYS A 47 -2.79 0.94 22.87
C LYS A 47 -1.29 1.10 22.55
N VAL A 48 -0.89 2.18 21.89
CA VAL A 48 0.52 2.49 21.61
C VAL A 48 1.17 3.01 22.90
N PRO A 49 2.24 2.38 23.41
CA PRO A 49 2.82 2.71 24.71
C PRO A 49 3.54 4.07 24.73
N GLU A 50 4.21 4.42 23.62
CA GLU A 50 5.02 5.63 23.53
C GLU A 50 4.17 6.85 23.16
N ASN A 51 4.10 7.84 24.06
CA ASN A 51 3.31 9.06 23.87
C ASN A 51 3.74 9.87 22.64
N HIS A 52 5.05 9.95 22.37
CA HIS A 52 5.55 10.66 21.21
C HIS A 52 5.08 9.99 19.90
N LEU A 53 5.22 8.67 19.77
CA LEU A 53 4.74 7.92 18.61
C LEU A 53 3.23 8.05 18.44
N ARG A 54 2.47 7.99 19.54
CA ARG A 54 1.02 8.19 19.53
C ARG A 54 0.64 9.55 18.93
N ASN A 55 1.31 10.62 19.34
CA ASN A 55 1.06 11.97 18.85
C ASN A 55 1.43 12.11 17.36
N GLN A 56 2.59 11.57 16.96
CA GLN A 56 3.04 11.59 15.56
C GLN A 56 2.09 10.82 14.65
N MET A 57 1.64 9.64 15.08
CA MET A 57 0.66 8.85 14.34
C MET A 57 -0.71 9.53 14.25
N PHE A 58 -1.17 10.16 15.33
CA PHE A 58 -2.40 10.93 15.31
C PHE A 58 -2.31 12.07 14.29
N GLN A 59 -1.24 12.85 14.33
CA GLN A 59 -0.99 13.94 13.39
C GLN A 59 -0.95 13.44 11.94
N LEU A 60 -0.21 12.37 11.66
CA LEU A 60 -0.14 11.75 10.34
C LEU A 60 -1.52 11.34 9.84
N CYS A 61 -2.28 10.56 10.63
CA CYS A 61 -3.61 10.10 10.23
C CYS A 61 -4.56 11.27 9.98
N THR A 62 -4.56 12.28 10.85
CA THR A 62 -5.38 13.48 10.69
C THR A 62 -4.99 14.25 9.43
N GLN A 63 -3.71 14.49 9.17
CA GLN A 63 -3.25 15.18 7.97
C GLN A 63 -3.68 14.45 6.70
N VAL A 64 -3.53 13.12 6.69
CA VAL A 64 -3.96 12.27 5.57
C VAL A 64 -5.47 12.32 5.37
N GLN A 65 -6.27 12.31 6.45
CA GLN A 65 -7.73 12.50 6.36
C GLN A 65 -8.11 13.88 5.80
N HIS A 66 -7.30 14.91 6.02
CA HIS A 66 -7.49 16.26 5.47
C HIS A 66 -6.95 16.43 4.04
N GLY A 67 -6.52 15.35 3.38
CA GLY A 67 -6.06 15.40 1.99
C GLY A 67 -4.57 15.69 1.81
N VAL A 68 -3.78 15.74 2.90
CA VAL A 68 -2.33 15.94 2.82
C VAL A 68 -1.65 14.63 2.38
N HIS A 69 -0.76 14.71 1.39
CA HIS A 69 0.10 13.59 1.03
C HIS A 69 1.30 13.53 1.99
N PRO A 70 1.49 12.43 2.74
CA PRO A 70 2.50 12.35 3.78
C PRO A 70 3.90 12.23 3.20
N GLN A 71 4.89 12.77 3.91
CA GLN A 71 6.29 12.60 3.54
C GLN A 71 6.81 11.24 4.03
N VAL A 72 7.81 10.72 3.33
CA VAL A 72 8.49 9.47 3.73
C VAL A 72 9.09 9.59 5.13
N ALA A 73 9.55 10.78 5.52
CA ALA A 73 10.07 11.05 6.86
C ALA A 73 9.01 10.83 7.95
N ASP A 74 7.77 11.25 7.73
CA ASP A 74 6.68 11.11 8.69
C ASP A 74 6.38 9.63 8.98
N LEU A 75 6.44 8.79 7.93
CA LEU A 75 6.26 7.33 8.05
C LEU A 75 7.44 6.65 8.76
N GLN A 76 8.66 7.16 8.58
CA GLN A 76 9.85 6.60 9.24
C GLN A 76 9.85 6.85 10.74
N VAL A 77 9.40 8.03 11.18
CA VAL A 77 9.31 8.39 12.61
C VAL A 77 8.43 7.40 13.37
N ILE A 78 7.35 6.90 12.75
CA ILE A 78 6.40 5.99 13.39
C ILE A 78 6.73 4.50 13.20
N SER A 79 7.82 4.16 12.48
CA SER A 79 8.15 2.78 12.11
C SER A 79 8.25 1.81 13.28
N SER A 80 8.84 2.24 14.40
CA SER A 80 8.98 1.41 15.61
C SER A 80 7.64 0.97 16.19
N ALA A 81 6.56 1.75 16.04
CA ALA A 81 5.21 1.40 16.49
C ALA A 81 4.66 0.15 15.77
N PHE A 82 5.18 -0.18 14.60
CA PHE A 82 4.78 -1.33 13.77
C PHE A 82 5.65 -2.57 14.00
N SER A 83 6.65 -2.52 14.90
CA SER A 83 7.43 -3.72 15.25
C SER A 83 6.73 -4.61 16.28
N GLY A 84 5.81 -4.05 17.07
CA GLY A 84 5.19 -4.71 18.22
C GLY A 84 3.68 -4.44 18.34
N PRO A 85 3.02 -4.86 19.43
CA PRO A 85 1.61 -4.51 19.62
C PRO A 85 1.42 -2.98 19.71
N PRO A 86 0.33 -2.42 19.16
CA PRO A 86 -0.81 -3.12 18.55
C PRO A 86 -0.67 -3.37 17.03
N LEU A 87 0.29 -2.72 16.35
CA LEU A 87 0.31 -2.64 14.87
C LEU A 87 1.26 -3.62 14.19
N GLY A 88 2.05 -4.36 14.97
CA GLY A 88 2.96 -5.36 14.44
C GLY A 88 2.22 -6.48 13.72
N MET A 89 2.84 -7.03 12.68
CA MET A 89 2.23 -8.03 11.80
C MET A 89 1.53 -9.18 12.56
N LYS A 90 2.13 -9.66 13.67
CA LYS A 90 1.59 -10.75 14.49
C LYS A 90 0.43 -10.34 15.42
N ARG A 91 0.21 -9.04 15.59
CA ARG A 91 -0.69 -8.41 16.56
C ARG A 91 -1.84 -7.63 15.92
N LEU A 92 -1.84 -7.50 14.59
CA LEU A 92 -2.92 -6.84 13.84
C LEU A 92 -4.27 -7.45 14.18
N ASP A 93 -5.26 -6.58 14.36
CA ASP A 93 -6.64 -7.00 14.58
C ASP A 93 -7.22 -7.67 13.31
N VAL A 94 -8.19 -8.57 13.50
CA VAL A 94 -8.80 -9.32 12.39
C VAL A 94 -9.49 -8.40 11.38
N GLN A 95 -10.14 -7.32 11.83
CA GLN A 95 -10.78 -6.36 10.94
C GLN A 95 -9.73 -5.64 10.09
N GLN A 96 -8.66 -5.15 10.72
CA GLN A 96 -7.54 -4.50 10.05
C GLN A 96 -6.86 -5.43 9.04
N MET A 97 -6.64 -6.71 9.39
CA MET A 97 -6.10 -7.70 8.45
C MET A 97 -7.02 -7.92 7.25
N LYS A 98 -8.35 -7.96 7.45
CA LYS A 98 -9.31 -8.09 6.34
C LYS A 98 -9.28 -6.88 5.41
N ALA A 99 -9.25 -5.68 5.97
CA ALA A 99 -9.16 -4.43 5.20
C ALA A 99 -7.84 -4.38 4.39
N LEU A 100 -6.69 -4.64 5.02
CA LEU A 100 -5.38 -4.70 4.34
C LEU A 100 -5.33 -5.81 3.28
N SER A 101 -6.02 -6.93 3.50
CA SER A 101 -6.11 -8.01 2.51
C SER A 101 -6.86 -7.56 1.27
N ARG A 102 -7.93 -6.78 1.42
CA ARG A 102 -8.64 -6.18 0.29
C ARG A 102 -7.74 -5.21 -0.50
N VAL A 103 -6.90 -4.42 0.19
CA VAL A 103 -5.94 -3.52 -0.47
C VAL A 103 -4.97 -4.28 -1.38
N MET A 104 -4.49 -5.43 -0.91
CA MET A 104 -3.59 -6.31 -1.64
C MET A 104 -4.30 -7.34 -2.55
N PHE A 105 -5.61 -7.22 -2.74
CA PHE A 105 -6.42 -8.15 -3.53
C PHE A 105 -6.35 -9.62 -3.09
N LEU A 106 -6.12 -9.85 -1.79
CA LEU A 106 -6.14 -11.16 -1.16
C LEU A 106 -7.55 -11.50 -0.67
N THR A 107 -7.92 -12.78 -0.71
CA THR A 107 -9.22 -13.26 -0.22
C THR A 107 -9.32 -13.12 1.32
N PRO A 108 -10.23 -12.29 1.86
CA PRO A 108 -10.32 -12.04 3.30
C PRO A 108 -11.11 -13.10 4.08
N HIS A 109 -11.82 -14.00 3.39
CA HIS A 109 -12.70 -15.02 3.97
C HIS A 109 -11.97 -16.33 4.32
N VAL A 110 -10.82 -16.21 5.00
CA VAL A 110 -10.04 -17.35 5.49
C VAL A 110 -9.75 -17.19 7.00
N PRO A 111 -9.43 -18.28 7.72
CA PRO A 111 -9.01 -18.21 9.11
C PRO A 111 -7.90 -17.18 9.36
N GLY A 112 -7.96 -16.48 10.50
CA GLY A 112 -7.11 -15.32 10.79
C GLY A 112 -5.61 -15.60 10.71
N PHE A 113 -5.14 -16.78 11.14
CA PHE A 113 -3.73 -17.16 11.02
C PHE A 113 -3.27 -17.33 9.56
N LEU A 114 -4.13 -17.87 8.69
CA LEU A 114 -3.85 -17.98 7.26
C LEU A 114 -3.85 -16.60 6.60
N LEU A 115 -4.78 -15.73 7.00
CA LEU A 115 -4.85 -14.36 6.52
C LEU A 115 -3.57 -13.59 6.86
N GLN A 116 -3.14 -13.67 8.12
CA GLN A 116 -1.88 -13.08 8.58
C GLN A 116 -0.67 -13.63 7.83
N HIS A 117 -0.61 -14.95 7.62
CA HIS A 117 0.48 -15.57 6.86
C HIS A 117 0.50 -15.07 5.42
N ARG A 118 -0.64 -15.02 4.73
CA ARG A 118 -0.76 -14.53 3.35
C ARG A 118 -0.36 -13.07 3.22
N LEU A 119 -0.85 -12.21 4.12
CA LEU A 119 -0.46 -10.79 4.19
C LEU A 119 1.06 -10.65 4.36
N ARG A 120 1.63 -11.34 5.35
CA ARG A 120 3.06 -11.32 5.61
C ARG A 120 3.87 -11.83 4.43
N SER A 121 3.47 -12.94 3.83
CA SER A 121 4.17 -13.52 2.68
C SER A 121 4.19 -12.57 1.51
N HIS A 122 3.04 -11.98 1.17
CA HIS A 122 2.93 -11.10 0.00
C HIS A 122 3.64 -9.75 0.21
N ILE A 123 3.59 -9.17 1.41
CA ILE A 123 4.34 -7.93 1.67
C ILE A 123 5.85 -8.15 1.66
N VAL A 124 6.31 -9.32 2.12
CA VAL A 124 7.74 -9.69 2.05
C VAL A 124 8.17 -9.94 0.60
N GLU A 125 7.29 -10.50 -0.23
CA GLU A 125 7.54 -10.62 -1.67
C GLU A 125 7.72 -9.23 -2.31
N ILE A 126 6.82 -8.28 -2.03
CA ILE A 126 6.95 -6.89 -2.51
C ILE A 126 8.23 -6.24 -1.98
N TRP A 127 8.58 -6.47 -0.72
CA TRP A 127 9.82 -5.95 -0.14
C TRP A 127 11.07 -6.52 -0.83
N ASN A 128 11.09 -7.82 -1.14
CA ASN A 128 12.20 -8.43 -1.89
C ASN A 128 12.29 -7.84 -3.32
N LEU A 129 11.14 -7.60 -3.96
CA LEU A 129 11.09 -6.90 -5.25
C LEU A 129 11.62 -5.47 -5.14
N ASP A 130 11.35 -4.78 -4.04
CA ASP A 130 11.90 -3.45 -3.78
C ASP A 130 13.42 -3.49 -3.63
N CYS A 131 13.97 -4.45 -2.88
CA CYS A 131 15.42 -4.62 -2.75
C CYS A 131 16.09 -4.85 -4.12
N ALA A 132 15.52 -5.71 -4.95
CA ALA A 132 16.00 -5.93 -6.30
C ALA A 132 15.87 -4.67 -7.18
N LEU A 133 14.76 -3.95 -7.06
CA LEU A 133 14.51 -2.74 -7.85
C LEU A 133 15.42 -1.57 -7.46
N VAL A 134 15.79 -1.44 -6.18
CA VAL A 134 16.79 -0.47 -5.73
C VAL A 134 18.16 -0.75 -6.35
N GLN A 135 18.52 -2.03 -6.52
CA GLN A 135 19.78 -2.42 -7.19
C GLN A 135 19.75 -2.16 -8.69
N LEU A 136 18.62 -2.46 -9.36
CA LEU A 136 18.44 -2.26 -10.80
C LEU A 136 18.34 -0.77 -11.16
N GLY A 137 17.63 0.02 -10.34
CA GLY A 137 17.31 1.42 -10.60
C GLY A 137 15.99 1.61 -11.32
N VAL A 138 15.19 2.58 -10.86
CA VAL A 138 13.86 2.91 -11.43
C VAL A 138 13.94 3.40 -12.88
N ASN A 139 15.09 3.91 -13.32
CA ASN A 139 15.27 4.43 -14.67
C ASN A 139 15.34 3.34 -15.75
N GLU A 140 15.68 2.11 -15.38
CA GLU A 140 15.78 0.97 -16.29
C GLU A 140 14.41 0.36 -16.61
N LEU A 141 13.36 0.75 -15.88
CA LEU A 141 12.00 0.25 -16.12
C LEU A 141 11.40 0.88 -17.38
N SER A 142 10.80 0.03 -18.22
CA SER A 142 9.88 0.49 -19.27
C SER A 142 8.64 1.16 -18.66
N ASP A 143 7.89 1.90 -19.47
CA ASP A 143 6.70 2.62 -19.01
C ASP A 143 5.63 1.67 -18.45
N GLU A 144 5.46 0.52 -19.09
CA GLU A 144 4.56 -0.55 -18.64
C GLU A 144 5.00 -1.15 -17.30
N GLU A 145 6.30 -1.44 -17.16
CA GLU A 145 6.86 -1.98 -15.91
C GLU A 145 6.77 -0.98 -14.76
N LEU A 146 7.03 0.30 -15.04
CA LEU A 146 6.92 1.37 -14.07
C LEU A 146 5.48 1.51 -13.57
N LYS A 147 4.50 1.57 -14.48
CA LYS A 147 3.08 1.60 -14.11
C LYS A 147 2.71 0.36 -13.30
N ARG A 148 3.10 -0.82 -13.75
CA ARG A 148 2.84 -2.07 -13.02
C ARG A 148 3.46 -2.07 -11.62
N ALA A 149 4.70 -1.60 -11.49
CA ALA A 149 5.41 -1.53 -10.22
C ALA A 149 4.69 -0.61 -9.23
N CYS A 150 4.20 0.54 -9.68
CA CYS A 150 3.39 1.44 -8.87
C CYS A 150 2.05 0.78 -8.46
N TYR A 151 1.39 0.12 -9.41
CA TYR A 151 0.07 -0.47 -9.21
C TYR A 151 0.03 -1.58 -8.13
N ILE A 152 1.01 -2.48 -8.17
CA ILE A 152 1.10 -3.56 -7.16
C ILE A 152 1.40 -3.03 -5.76
N ARG A 153 1.95 -1.81 -5.63
CA ARG A 153 2.31 -1.17 -4.36
C ARG A 153 1.22 -0.23 -3.81
N GLY A 154 0.07 -0.10 -4.49
CA GLY A 154 -1.07 0.66 -3.97
C GLY A 154 -1.56 1.78 -4.90
N LEU A 155 -0.68 2.35 -5.73
CA LEU A 155 -0.99 3.53 -6.53
C LEU A 155 -1.83 3.22 -7.76
N ASN A 156 -2.83 4.05 -8.09
CA ASN A 156 -3.43 3.96 -9.42
C ASN A 156 -2.56 4.67 -10.46
N SER A 157 -1.75 3.91 -11.19
CA SER A 157 -0.82 4.44 -12.19
C SER A 157 -1.37 4.50 -13.61
N THR A 158 -2.63 4.07 -13.84
CA THR A 158 -3.24 4.01 -15.17
C THR A 158 -3.18 5.37 -15.86
N HIS A 159 -3.60 6.41 -15.13
CA HIS A 159 -3.76 7.79 -15.59
C HIS A 159 -2.62 8.74 -15.23
N LEU A 160 -1.52 8.22 -14.67
CA LEU A 160 -0.38 9.04 -14.26
C LEU A 160 0.67 9.16 -15.36
N SER A 161 1.36 10.30 -15.37
CA SER A 161 2.55 10.50 -16.20
C SER A 161 3.67 9.56 -15.75
N LYS A 162 4.64 9.34 -16.64
CA LYS A 162 5.84 8.55 -16.33
C LYS A 162 6.61 9.20 -15.17
N GLU A 163 6.74 10.51 -15.20
CA GLU A 163 7.47 11.31 -14.22
C GLU A 163 6.84 11.20 -12.83
N ASP A 164 5.51 11.27 -12.75
CA ASP A 164 4.79 11.13 -11.48
C ASP A 164 4.90 9.69 -10.95
N CYS A 165 4.75 8.68 -11.81
CA CYS A 165 4.98 7.29 -11.40
C CYS A 165 6.41 7.09 -10.86
N LYS A 166 7.42 7.66 -11.52
CA LYS A 166 8.82 7.60 -11.04
C LYS A 166 8.98 8.30 -9.69
N ARG A 167 8.41 9.49 -9.52
CA ARG A 167 8.46 10.24 -8.24
C ARG A 167 7.86 9.42 -7.11
N TRP A 168 6.65 8.92 -7.31
CA TRP A 168 5.96 8.08 -6.31
C TRP A 168 6.75 6.82 -5.97
N LEU A 169 7.25 6.11 -6.99
CA LEU A 169 7.99 4.86 -6.78
C LEU A 169 9.31 5.09 -6.04
N ASN A 170 10.00 6.20 -6.30
CA ASN A 170 11.18 6.57 -5.53
C ASN A 170 10.83 6.85 -4.06
N CYS A 171 9.72 7.54 -3.76
CA CYS A 171 9.24 7.73 -2.39
C CYS A 171 8.96 6.38 -1.71
N TRP A 172 8.28 5.47 -2.40
CA TRP A 172 8.01 4.12 -1.91
C TRP A 172 9.31 3.36 -1.59
N LEU A 173 10.27 3.33 -2.52
CA LEU A 173 11.53 2.60 -2.35
C LEU A 173 12.43 3.21 -1.26
N GLN A 174 12.40 4.54 -1.10
CA GLN A 174 13.07 5.23 0.00
C GLN A 174 12.52 4.76 1.35
N LEU A 175 11.22 4.51 1.45
CA LEU A 175 10.61 3.96 2.66
C LEU A 175 10.98 2.49 2.84
N SER A 176 10.68 1.64 1.85
CA SER A 176 10.78 0.18 2.00
C SER A 176 12.20 -0.32 2.22
N SER A 177 13.21 0.35 1.64
CA SER A 177 14.63 0.04 1.86
C SER A 177 15.13 0.30 3.29
N ARG A 178 14.44 1.17 4.04
CA ARG A 178 14.82 1.52 5.43
C ARG A 178 14.06 0.72 6.49
N LEU A 179 12.95 0.08 6.10
CA LEU A 179 12.14 -0.71 7.02
C LEU A 179 12.74 -2.08 7.28
N LYS A 180 12.54 -2.56 8.51
CA LYS A 180 12.89 -3.93 8.91
C LYS A 180 11.73 -4.88 8.63
N VAL A 181 12.01 -6.18 8.53
CA VAL A 181 10.98 -7.23 8.40
C VAL A 181 10.00 -7.24 9.59
N SER A 182 10.43 -6.80 10.78
CA SER A 182 9.55 -6.64 11.94
C SER A 182 8.49 -5.56 11.73
N GLU A 183 8.80 -4.55 10.91
CA GLU A 183 7.98 -3.37 10.60
C GLU A 183 7.20 -3.56 9.29
N ALA A 184 7.14 -4.78 8.74
CA ALA A 184 6.49 -5.07 7.47
C ALA A 184 5.00 -4.68 7.44
N SER A 185 4.33 -4.58 8.60
CA SER A 185 2.97 -4.05 8.66
C SER A 185 2.92 -2.57 8.34
N LEU A 186 3.94 -1.75 8.63
CA LEU A 186 3.99 -0.36 8.16
C LEU A 186 3.99 -0.31 6.63
N LEU A 187 4.73 -1.20 5.96
CA LEU A 187 4.74 -1.23 4.49
C LEU A 187 3.35 -1.52 3.91
N LEU A 188 2.56 -2.39 4.54
CA LEU A 188 1.15 -2.60 4.19
C LEU A 188 0.31 -1.31 4.32
N HIS A 189 0.43 -0.60 5.45
CA HIS A 189 -0.31 0.65 5.67
C HIS A 189 0.17 1.76 4.74
N SER A 190 1.45 1.73 4.36
CA SER A 190 2.05 2.70 3.46
C SER A 190 1.47 2.64 2.05
N MET A 191 0.93 1.49 1.64
CA MET A 191 0.16 1.39 0.39
C MET A 191 -1.04 2.33 0.39
N VAL A 192 -1.66 2.55 1.55
CA VAL A 192 -2.77 3.50 1.72
C VAL A 192 -2.23 4.91 1.86
N PHE A 193 -1.32 5.14 2.82
CA PHE A 193 -0.79 6.48 3.12
C PHE A 193 -0.19 7.17 1.90
N LEU A 194 0.63 6.47 1.13
CA LEU A 194 1.28 7.05 -0.04
C LEU A 194 0.36 7.12 -1.26
N SER A 195 -0.78 6.42 -1.29
CA SER A 195 -1.64 6.39 -2.48
C SER A 195 -2.87 7.28 -2.39
N VAL A 196 -3.46 7.45 -1.19
CA VAL A 196 -4.80 8.05 -1.01
C VAL A 196 -4.90 9.49 -1.53
N ASN A 197 -3.88 10.32 -1.27
CA ASN A 197 -3.87 11.74 -1.61
C ASN A 197 -2.87 12.10 -2.72
N TYR A 198 -2.25 11.10 -3.36
CA TYR A 198 -1.16 11.37 -4.29
C TYR A 198 -1.63 12.18 -5.51
N LEU A 199 -2.74 11.76 -6.14
CA LEU A 199 -3.26 12.45 -7.31
C LEU A 199 -3.70 13.89 -7.00
N GLN A 200 -4.25 14.14 -5.81
CA GLN A 200 -4.62 15.47 -5.35
C GLN A 200 -3.38 16.34 -5.12
N SER A 201 -2.31 15.77 -4.57
CA SER A 201 -1.05 16.48 -4.31
C SER A 201 -0.34 16.97 -5.58
N LEU A 202 -0.58 16.31 -6.72
CA LEU A 202 -0.04 16.73 -8.03
C LEU A 202 -0.74 17.95 -8.62
N LYS A 203 -1.94 18.29 -8.10
CA LYS A 203 -2.76 19.42 -8.59
C LYS A 203 -2.56 20.70 -7.78
N GLN A 204 -1.79 20.64 -6.70
CA GLN A 204 -1.44 21.76 -5.83
C GLN A 204 -0.16 22.44 -6.33
#